data_AF-A0A1S1EER6-F1
#
_entry.id   AF-A0A1S1EER6-F1
#
_cell.length_a   1.000
_cell.length_b   1.000
_cell.length_c   1.000
_cell.angle_alpha   90.00
_cell.angle_beta   90.00
_cell.angle_gamma   90.00
#
_symmetry.space_group_name_H-M   'P 1'
#
loop_
_entity.id
_entity.type
_entity.pdbx_description
1 polymer ?
#
loop_
_entity_poly.entity_id
_entity_poly.type
_entity_poly.pdbx_seq_one_letter_code
_entity_poly.pdbx_strand_id
1 'polypeptide(L)'
;MSSPNRDLSRALIGALVLAAVVLLVFTLKLPGLLLSALLIISAILLVRRVQIDPEVLAIRSSLQYARDDIAEVLDAYEQLQHGASASDIADRTLHYPALANPDSSVPQVNEFLLRASSARRFMERIDGYLDSTSTDKAQLERLLTVADERAFELQEAWDDARRAAKEIGPA
;
A
#
# COMPACT_ATOMS: atom_id res chain seq x y z
N MET A 1 7.26 18.84 -3.97
CA MET A 1 8.14 19.71 -4.77
C MET A 1 8.99 18.85 -5.71
N SER A 2 8.60 18.75 -6.99
CA SER A 2 9.42 18.16 -8.07
C SER A 2 8.74 18.31 -9.45
N SER A 3 8.31 19.55 -9.77
CA SER A 3 7.65 19.89 -11.04
C SER A 3 8.57 20.04 -12.27
N PRO A 4 9.85 20.47 -12.20
CA PRO A 4 10.59 20.83 -13.41
C PRO A 4 11.02 19.63 -14.27
N ASN A 5 11.30 18.47 -13.68
CA ASN A 5 11.76 17.29 -14.42
C ASN A 5 10.66 16.61 -15.24
N ARG A 6 9.39 16.69 -14.81
CA ARG A 6 8.25 16.13 -15.57
C ARG A 6 7.89 16.98 -16.78
N ASP A 7 8.01 18.30 -16.67
CA ASP A 7 7.74 19.20 -17.79
C ASP A 7 8.85 19.11 -18.85
N LEU A 8 10.11 19.00 -18.41
CA LEU A 8 11.24 18.78 -19.32
C LEU A 8 11.14 17.45 -20.06
N SER A 9 10.80 16.35 -19.37
CA SER A 9 10.68 15.03 -20.01
C SER A 9 9.53 14.99 -21.02
N ARG A 10 8.39 15.63 -20.71
CA ARG A 10 7.28 15.78 -21.66
C ARG A 10 7.65 16.60 -22.88
N ALA A 11 8.38 17.70 -22.69
CA ALA A 11 8.86 18.53 -23.79
C ALA A 11 9.84 17.77 -24.70
N LEU A 12 10.75 16.98 -24.12
CA LEU A 12 11.69 16.14 -24.87
C LEU A 12 10.99 15.04 -25.65
N ILE A 13 10.01 14.36 -25.04
CA ILE A 13 9.21 13.32 -25.73
C ILE A 13 8.42 13.95 -26.88
N GLY A 14 7.79 15.11 -26.67
CA GLY A 14 7.07 15.84 -27.71
C GLY A 14 7.98 16.25 -28.88
N ALA A 15 9.17 16.76 -28.57
CA ALA A 15 10.17 17.12 -29.58
C ALA A 15 10.67 15.90 -30.36
N LEU A 16 10.88 14.77 -29.70
CA LEU A 16 11.30 13.51 -30.34
C LEU A 16 10.22 12.97 -31.28
N VAL A 17 8.96 12.96 -30.84
CA VAL A 17 7.82 12.54 -31.67
C VAL A 17 7.69 13.45 -32.90
N LEU A 18 7.83 14.76 -32.72
CA LEU A 18 7.78 15.72 -33.82
C LEU A 18 8.94 15.53 -34.81
N ALA A 19 10.16 15.31 -34.32
CA ALA A 19 11.32 15.01 -35.15
C ALA A 19 11.15 13.71 -35.95
N ALA A 20 10.60 12.67 -35.32
CA ALA A 20 10.31 11.40 -35.99
C ALA A 20 9.25 11.55 -37.09
N VAL A 21 8.20 12.35 -36.84
CA VAL A 21 7.18 12.69 -37.84
C VAL A 21 7.78 13.42 -39.04
N VAL A 22 8.59 14.45 -38.80
CA VAL A 22 9.24 15.24 -39.86
C VAL A 22 10.18 14.36 -40.68
N LEU A 23 10.98 13.52 -40.02
CA LEU A 23 11.89 12.58 -40.67
C LEU A 23 11.13 11.60 -41.58
N LEU A 24 10.07 10.96 -41.06
CA LEU A 24 9.25 10.00 -41.81
C LEU A 24 8.62 10.61 -43.07
N VAL A 25 8.09 11.83 -42.96
CA VAL A 25 7.47 12.54 -44.09
C VAL A 25 8.51 12.91 -45.15
N PHE A 26 9.70 13.38 -44.73
CA PHE A 26 10.76 13.75 -45.66
C PHE A 26 11.38 12.55 -46.38
N THR A 27 11.60 11.42 -45.69
CA THR A 27 12.27 10.25 -46.28
C THR A 27 11.34 9.38 -47.11
N LEU A 28 10.09 9.20 -46.67
CA LEU A 28 9.15 8.25 -47.29
C LEU A 28 8.02 8.91 -48.09
N LYS A 29 7.84 10.24 -48.07
CA LYS A 29 6.72 10.94 -48.76
C LYS A 29 5.35 10.41 -48.32
N LEU A 30 4.54 9.90 -49.26
CA LEU A 30 3.14 9.47 -49.07
C LEU A 30 2.98 8.34 -48.02
N PRO A 31 3.77 7.25 -48.03
CA PRO A 31 3.75 6.26 -46.96
C PRO A 31 4.27 6.81 -45.61
N GLY A 32 5.18 7.79 -45.63
CA GLY A 32 5.66 8.47 -44.42
C GLY A 32 4.54 9.22 -43.70
N LEU A 33 3.62 9.82 -44.46
CA LEU A 33 2.45 10.52 -43.92
C LEU A 33 1.51 9.57 -43.17
N LEU A 34 1.24 8.38 -43.70
CA LEU A 34 0.42 7.36 -43.03
C LEU A 34 1.07 6.86 -41.73
N LEU A 35 2.38 6.60 -41.74
CA LEU A 35 3.12 6.18 -40.54
C LEU A 35 3.12 7.28 -39.48
N SER A 36 3.27 8.55 -39.88
CA SER A 36 3.23 9.67 -38.94
C SER A 36 1.85 9.82 -38.27
N ALA A 37 0.76 9.63 -39.01
CA ALA A 37 -0.59 9.64 -38.45
C ALA A 37 -0.80 8.50 -37.44
N LEU A 38 -0.34 7.29 -37.77
CA LEU A 38 -0.40 6.14 -36.86
C LEU A 38 0.40 6.38 -35.58
N LEU A 39 1.59 6.99 -35.70
CA LEU A 39 2.47 7.29 -34.58
C LEU A 39 1.85 8.34 -33.65
N ILE A 40 1.24 9.40 -34.21
CA ILE A 40 0.51 10.41 -33.43
C ILE A 40 -0.69 9.78 -32.70
N ILE A 41 -1.48 8.95 -33.38
CA ILE A 41 -2.63 8.27 -32.77
C ILE A 41 -2.16 7.36 -31.62
N SER A 42 -1.11 6.57 -31.83
CA SER A 42 -0.54 5.70 -30.80
C SER A 42 0.00 6.51 -29.61
N ALA A 43 0.68 7.63 -29.87
CA ALA A 43 1.17 8.52 -28.82
C ALA A 43 0.02 9.13 -28.00
N ILE A 44 -1.06 9.58 -28.66
CA ILE A 44 -2.24 10.11 -27.96
C ILE A 44 -2.90 9.02 -27.10
N LEU A 45 -3.04 7.80 -27.63
CA LEU A 45 -3.61 6.68 -26.87
C LEU A 45 -2.73 6.30 -25.67
N LEU A 46 -1.41 6.28 -25.84
CA LEU A 46 -0.45 6.04 -24.76
C LEU A 46 -0.51 7.13 -23.69
N VAL A 47 -0.48 8.40 -24.07
CA VAL A 47 -0.56 9.53 -23.12
C VAL A 47 -1.86 9.48 -22.31
N ARG A 48 -2.99 9.16 -22.96
CA ARG A 48 -4.28 9.00 -22.28
C ARG A 48 -4.30 7.83 -21.29
N ARG A 49 -3.59 6.74 -21.57
CA ARG A 49 -3.45 5.62 -20.63
C ARG A 49 -2.47 5.89 -19.49
N VAL A 50 -1.45 6.72 -19.72
CA VAL A 50 -0.36 6.97 -18.76
C VAL A 50 -0.65 8.13 -17.81
N GLN A 51 -1.64 8.98 -18.10
CA GLN A 51 -2.16 9.93 -17.10
C GLN A 51 -2.95 9.18 -16.02
N ILE A 52 -2.23 8.46 -15.14
CA ILE A 52 -2.78 8.05 -13.86
C ILE A 52 -3.16 9.33 -13.12
N ASP A 53 -4.44 9.45 -12.79
CA ASP A 53 -4.99 10.58 -12.06
C ASP A 53 -4.14 10.82 -10.79
N PRO A 54 -3.57 12.03 -10.59
CA PRO A 54 -2.79 12.32 -9.39
C PRO A 54 -3.56 12.05 -8.10
N GLU A 55 -4.89 12.15 -8.13
CA GLU A 55 -5.75 11.82 -7.00
C GLU A 55 -5.76 10.32 -6.70
N VAL A 56 -5.82 9.47 -7.74
CA VAL A 56 -5.72 8.01 -7.60
C VAL A 56 -4.37 7.59 -7.04
N LEU A 57 -3.29 8.26 -7.45
CA LEU A 57 -1.96 8.03 -6.87
C LEU A 57 -1.92 8.41 -5.38
N ALA A 58 -2.55 9.53 -5.00
CA ALA A 58 -2.63 9.94 -3.60
C ALA A 58 -3.39 8.92 -2.75
N ILE A 59 -4.56 8.46 -3.21
CA ILE A 59 -5.36 7.46 -2.50
C ILE A 59 -4.59 6.14 -2.36
N ARG A 60 -3.87 5.70 -3.40
CA ARG A 60 -3.01 4.49 -3.29
C ARG A 60 -1.91 4.66 -2.27
N SER A 61 -1.28 5.83 -2.21
CA SER A 61 -0.27 6.12 -1.19
C SER A 61 -0.87 6.10 0.22
N SER A 62 -2.04 6.69 0.42
CA SER A 62 -2.76 6.63 1.71
C SER A 62 -3.12 5.20 2.10
N LEU A 63 -3.60 4.41 1.14
CA LEU A 63 -3.93 3.00 1.35
C LEU A 63 -2.69 2.19 1.73
N GLN A 64 -1.54 2.51 1.12
CA GLN A 64 -0.27 1.89 1.47
C GLN A 64 0.16 2.24 2.91
N TYR A 65 0.00 3.50 3.35
CA TYR A 65 0.29 3.86 4.74
C TYR A 65 -0.61 3.12 5.73
N ALA A 66 -1.93 3.09 5.52
CA ALA A 66 -2.84 2.35 6.41
C ALA A 66 -2.53 0.84 6.46
N ARG A 67 -2.10 0.28 5.32
CA ARG A 67 -1.64 -1.11 5.21
C ARG A 67 -0.35 -1.34 6.01
N ASP A 68 0.58 -0.39 5.98
CA ASP A 68 1.83 -0.47 6.73
C ASP A 68 1.60 -0.30 8.25
N ASP A 69 0.64 0.55 8.66
CA ASP A 69 0.24 0.67 10.07
C ASP A 69 -0.31 -0.66 10.62
N ILE A 70 -1.13 -1.38 9.83
CA ILE A 70 -1.60 -2.73 10.20
C ILE A 70 -0.42 -3.70 10.31
N ALA A 71 0.52 -3.65 9.36
CA ALA A 71 1.69 -4.52 9.36
C ALA A 71 2.55 -4.30 10.60
N GLU A 72 2.76 -3.05 11.01
CA GLU A 72 3.56 -2.72 12.19
C GLU A 72 3.01 -3.37 13.48
N VAL A 73 1.70 -3.33 13.69
CA VAL A 73 1.08 -3.97 14.87
C VAL A 73 1.21 -5.49 14.82
N LEU A 74 1.01 -6.09 13.63
CA LEU A 74 1.16 -7.53 13.45
C LEU A 74 2.62 -7.98 13.65
N ASP A 75 3.58 -7.21 13.17
CA ASP A 75 5.01 -7.48 13.33
C ASP A 75 5.45 -7.31 14.78
N ALA A 76 4.96 -6.29 15.49
CA ALA A 76 5.21 -6.12 16.92
C ALA A 76 4.68 -7.31 17.74
N TYR A 77 3.52 -7.84 17.37
CA TYR A 77 2.97 -9.02 18.01
C TYR A 77 3.78 -10.28 17.67
N GLU A 78 4.18 -10.45 16.41
CA GLU A 78 5.04 -11.56 15.98
C GLU A 78 6.39 -11.53 16.71
N GLN A 79 6.97 -10.33 16.89
CA GLN A 79 8.18 -10.13 17.66
C GLN A 79 7.99 -10.48 19.13
N LEU A 80 6.85 -10.13 19.74
CA LEU A 80 6.54 -10.56 21.12
C LEU A 80 6.50 -12.09 21.24
N GLN A 81 5.94 -12.78 20.24
CA GLN A 81 5.83 -14.24 20.26
C GLN A 81 7.16 -14.95 20.01
N HIS A 82 7.90 -14.52 18.99
CA HIS A 82 9.03 -15.27 18.42
C HIS A 82 10.38 -14.56 18.53
N GLY A 83 10.39 -13.34 19.07
CA GLY A 83 11.61 -12.57 19.29
C GLY A 83 12.61 -13.32 20.15
N ALA A 84 13.87 -13.29 19.72
CA ALA A 84 14.97 -14.03 20.35
C ALA A 84 15.85 -13.15 21.22
N SER A 85 15.62 -11.83 21.25
CA SER A 85 16.42 -10.94 22.08
C SER A 85 16.04 -11.09 23.56
N ALA A 86 16.94 -10.69 24.45
CA ALA A 86 16.67 -10.71 25.89
C ALA A 86 15.46 -9.85 26.27
N SER A 87 15.22 -8.74 25.56
CA SER A 87 14.03 -7.90 25.75
C SER A 87 12.76 -8.61 25.30
N ASP A 88 12.77 -9.29 24.15
CA ASP A 88 11.56 -10.00 23.67
C ASP A 88 11.20 -11.16 24.62
N ILE A 89 12.21 -11.87 25.14
CA ILE A 89 12.00 -12.93 26.13
C ILE A 89 11.43 -12.34 27.43
N ALA A 90 11.97 -11.21 27.92
CA ALA A 90 11.42 -10.52 29.08
C ALA A 90 9.98 -10.05 28.84
N ASP A 91 9.67 -9.52 27.65
CA ASP A 91 8.31 -9.11 27.30
C ASP A 91 7.36 -10.31 27.32
N ARG A 92 7.76 -11.44 26.74
CA ARG A 92 6.95 -12.66 26.69
C ARG A 92 6.78 -13.34 28.05
N THR A 93 7.74 -13.21 28.96
CA THR A 93 7.76 -13.97 30.23
C THR A 93 7.42 -13.15 31.46
N LEU A 94 7.81 -11.87 31.50
CA LEU A 94 7.72 -11.02 32.68
C LEU A 94 6.70 -9.90 32.51
N HIS A 95 6.61 -9.29 31.33
CA HIS A 95 5.78 -8.09 31.13
C HIS A 95 4.40 -8.39 30.58
N TYR A 96 4.28 -9.36 29.66
CA TYR A 96 3.05 -9.66 28.94
C TYR A 96 2.80 -11.17 28.76
N PRO A 97 2.90 -12.00 29.80
CA PRO A 97 2.77 -13.46 29.67
C PRO A 97 1.40 -13.90 29.13
N ALA A 98 0.34 -13.14 29.42
CA ALA A 98 -1.00 -13.44 28.92
C ALA A 98 -1.14 -13.26 27.40
N LEU A 99 -0.35 -12.39 26.76
CA LEU A 99 -0.31 -12.21 25.29
C LEU A 99 0.49 -13.32 24.59
N ALA A 100 1.40 -13.97 25.33
CA ALA A 100 2.20 -15.09 24.86
C ALA A 100 1.48 -16.43 24.96
N ASN A 101 0.42 -16.50 25.77
CA ASN A 101 -0.33 -17.72 26.02
C ASN A 101 -1.59 -17.79 25.12
N PRO A 102 -1.68 -18.75 24.19
CA PRO A 102 -2.86 -18.91 23.34
C PRO A 102 -4.14 -19.31 24.10
N ASP A 103 -4.01 -19.86 25.30
CA ASP A 103 -5.15 -20.27 26.14
C ASP A 103 -5.52 -19.21 27.19
N SER A 104 -5.14 -17.95 26.96
CA SER A 104 -5.43 -16.84 27.86
C SER A 104 -6.94 -16.62 28.01
N SER A 105 -7.44 -16.61 29.26
CA SER A 105 -8.85 -16.30 29.57
C SER A 105 -9.15 -14.80 29.57
N VAL A 106 -8.17 -13.96 29.24
CA VAL A 106 -8.28 -12.50 29.28
C VAL A 106 -9.08 -12.02 28.06
N PRO A 107 -10.25 -11.38 28.25
CA PRO A 107 -11.11 -10.98 27.14
C PRO A 107 -10.42 -10.08 26.12
N GLN A 108 -9.64 -9.10 26.59
CA GLN A 108 -8.94 -8.12 25.75
C GLN A 108 -7.87 -8.79 24.87
N VAL A 109 -7.16 -9.79 25.41
CA VAL A 109 -6.19 -10.58 24.64
C VAL A 109 -6.92 -11.34 23.54
N ASN A 110 -7.98 -12.08 23.86
CA ASN A 110 -8.76 -12.83 22.88
C ASN A 110 -9.35 -11.94 21.78
N GLU A 111 -9.81 -10.76 22.18
CA GLU A 111 -10.33 -9.74 21.27
C GLU A 111 -9.27 -9.25 20.28
N PHE A 112 -8.05 -8.97 20.76
CA PHE A 112 -6.91 -8.65 19.91
C PHE A 112 -6.54 -9.80 18.97
N LEU A 113 -6.45 -11.04 19.47
CA LEU A 113 -6.13 -12.22 18.64
C LEU A 113 -7.12 -12.40 17.49
N LEU A 114 -8.42 -12.19 17.76
CA LEU A 114 -9.45 -12.25 16.74
C LEU A 114 -9.23 -11.17 15.66
N ARG A 115 -8.98 -9.92 16.07
CA ARG A 115 -8.70 -8.81 15.14
C ARG A 115 -7.42 -9.03 14.36
N ALA A 116 -6.34 -9.49 14.99
CA ALA A 116 -5.09 -9.82 14.32
C ALA A 116 -5.28 -10.90 13.24
N SER A 117 -6.07 -11.94 13.52
CA SER A 117 -6.40 -12.98 12.52
C SER A 117 -7.21 -12.45 11.33
N SER A 118 -8.08 -11.46 11.58
CA SER A 118 -8.88 -10.80 10.53
C SER A 118 -8.02 -9.86 9.70
N ALA A 119 -7.15 -9.09 10.35
CA ALA A 119 -6.20 -8.17 9.74
C ALA A 119 -5.21 -8.89 8.80
N ARG A 120 -4.64 -10.03 9.23
CA ARG A 120 -3.78 -10.86 8.34
C ARG A 120 -4.49 -11.25 7.04
N ARG A 121 -5.74 -11.72 7.14
CA ARG A 121 -6.56 -12.07 5.97
C ARG A 121 -6.88 -10.85 5.10
N PHE A 122 -6.99 -9.67 5.68
CA PHE A 122 -7.17 -8.43 4.94
C PHE A 122 -5.90 -8.04 4.18
N MET A 123 -4.73 -8.14 4.83
CA MET A 123 -3.42 -7.87 4.22
C MET A 123 -3.15 -8.74 2.98
N GLU A 124 -3.49 -10.02 3.02
CA GLU A 124 -3.37 -10.92 1.86
C GLU A 124 -4.18 -10.44 0.64
N ARG A 125 -5.28 -9.70 0.87
CA ARG A 125 -6.15 -9.20 -0.21
C ARG A 125 -5.75 -7.80 -0.69
N ILE A 126 -5.33 -6.92 0.23
CA ILE A 126 -5.06 -5.51 -0.09
C ILE A 126 -3.87 -5.36 -1.04
N ASP A 127 -2.85 -6.21 -0.90
CA ASP A 127 -1.67 -6.20 -1.76
C ASP A 127 -2.05 -6.45 -3.24
N GLY A 128 -3.02 -7.35 -3.50
CA GLY A 128 -3.55 -7.56 -4.86
C GLY A 128 -4.30 -6.35 -5.45
N TYR A 129 -4.92 -5.51 -4.62
CA TYR A 129 -5.58 -4.27 -5.07
C TYR A 129 -4.59 -3.12 -5.30
N LEU A 130 -3.51 -3.08 -4.51
CA LEU A 130 -2.42 -2.11 -4.65
C LEU A 130 -1.63 -2.35 -5.94
N ASP A 131 -1.37 -3.61 -6.29
CA ASP A 131 -0.62 -3.97 -7.50
C ASP A 131 -1.42 -3.84 -8.80
N SER A 132 -2.76 -3.87 -8.72
CA SER A 132 -3.62 -3.82 -9.91
C SER A 132 -3.89 -2.40 -10.39
N THR A 133 -3.43 -2.07 -11.60
CA THR A 133 -3.68 -0.79 -12.28
C THR A 133 -5.14 -0.59 -12.69
N SER A 134 -5.96 -1.64 -12.65
CA SER A 134 -7.39 -1.61 -13.03
C SER A 134 -8.33 -1.21 -11.89
N THR A 135 -7.85 -1.06 -10.66
CA THR A 135 -8.70 -0.70 -9.52
C THR A 135 -9.23 0.73 -9.69
N ASP A 136 -10.55 0.84 -9.72
CA ASP A 136 -11.25 2.10 -9.88
C ASP A 136 -11.11 3.00 -8.63
N LYS A 137 -11.21 4.32 -8.81
CA LYS A 137 -11.09 5.32 -7.74
C LYS A 137 -12.06 5.05 -6.59
N ALA A 138 -13.34 4.85 -6.89
CA ALA A 138 -14.37 4.60 -5.87
C ALA A 138 -14.16 3.28 -5.11
N GLN A 139 -13.44 2.33 -5.71
CA GLN A 139 -13.03 1.11 -5.02
C GLN A 139 -11.83 1.36 -4.10
N LEU A 140 -10.84 2.14 -4.54
CA LEU A 140 -9.70 2.52 -3.72
C LEU A 140 -10.12 3.35 -2.50
N GLU A 141 -11.05 4.28 -2.63
CA GLU A 141 -11.57 5.08 -1.51
C GLU A 141 -12.26 4.19 -0.46
N ARG A 142 -13.10 3.24 -0.91
CA ARG A 142 -13.75 2.28 0.00
C ARG A 142 -12.72 1.39 0.69
N LEU A 143 -11.70 0.93 -0.03
CA LEU A 143 -10.62 0.15 0.55
C LEU A 143 -9.82 0.95 1.59
N LEU A 144 -9.55 2.23 1.31
CA LEU A 144 -8.87 3.13 2.23
C LEU A 144 -9.67 3.32 3.52
N THR A 145 -10.97 3.63 3.44
CA THR A 145 -11.82 3.76 4.62
C THR A 145 -11.81 2.50 5.48
N VAL A 146 -11.91 1.32 4.85
CA VAL A 146 -11.86 0.04 5.58
C VAL A 146 -10.46 -0.20 6.15
N ALA A 147 -9.39 0.14 5.45
CA ALA A 147 -8.03 -0.02 5.94
C ALA A 147 -7.78 0.87 7.17
N ASP A 148 -8.17 2.14 7.12
CA ASP A 148 -8.05 3.09 8.21
C ASP A 148 -8.80 2.62 9.47
N GLU A 149 -10.05 2.17 9.30
CA GLU A 149 -10.86 1.63 10.39
C GLU A 149 -10.18 0.40 11.01
N ARG A 150 -9.66 -0.51 10.18
CA ARG A 150 -9.00 -1.72 10.66
C ARG A 150 -7.67 -1.44 11.34
N ALA A 151 -6.89 -0.49 10.83
CA ALA A 151 -5.64 -0.06 11.46
C ALA A 151 -5.93 0.50 12.86
N PHE A 152 -6.93 1.38 12.98
CA PHE A 152 -7.34 1.95 14.25
C PHE A 152 -7.85 0.90 15.24
N GLU A 153 -8.80 0.05 14.82
CA GLU A 153 -9.37 -1.00 15.68
C GLU A 153 -8.30 -2.01 16.15
N LEU A 154 -7.34 -2.33 15.29
CA LEU A 154 -6.27 -3.27 15.62
C LEU A 154 -5.29 -2.65 16.63
N GLN A 155 -4.90 -1.39 16.43
CA GLN A 155 -4.03 -0.66 17.35
C GLN A 155 -4.69 -0.51 18.73
N GLU A 156 -5.97 -0.13 18.79
CA GLU A 156 -6.70 0.00 20.05
C GLU A 156 -6.76 -1.34 20.80
N ALA A 157 -7.11 -2.42 20.10
CA ALA A 157 -7.14 -3.75 20.70
C ALA A 157 -5.77 -4.22 21.18
N TRP A 158 -4.70 -3.85 20.46
CA TRP A 158 -3.32 -4.17 20.86
C TRP A 158 -2.93 -3.47 22.17
N ASP A 159 -3.22 -2.17 22.27
CA ASP A 159 -2.92 -1.39 23.46
C ASP A 159 -3.72 -1.87 24.68
N ASP A 160 -5.00 -2.21 24.48
CA ASP A 160 -5.86 -2.78 25.52
C ASP A 160 -5.38 -4.16 25.97
N ALA A 161 -4.99 -5.02 25.04
CA ALA A 161 -4.45 -6.34 25.36
C ALA A 161 -3.14 -6.24 26.14
N ARG A 162 -2.23 -5.33 25.76
CA ARG A 162 -0.99 -5.07 26.51
C ARG A 162 -1.24 -4.52 27.90
N ARG A 163 -2.21 -3.61 28.05
CA ARG A 163 -2.58 -3.05 29.35
C ARG A 163 -3.12 -4.15 30.26
N ALA A 164 -4.07 -4.94 29.78
CA ALA A 164 -4.64 -6.06 30.52
C ALA A 164 -3.59 -7.12 30.88
N ALA A 165 -2.71 -7.48 29.94
CA ALA A 165 -1.62 -8.43 30.19
C ALA A 165 -0.63 -7.93 31.25
N LYS A 166 -0.35 -6.62 31.28
CA LYS A 166 0.53 -6.01 32.28
C LYS A 166 -0.10 -5.95 33.66
N GLU A 167 -1.42 -5.72 33.75
CA GLU A 167 -2.16 -5.68 35.02
C GLU A 167 -2.17 -7.03 35.75
N ILE A 168 -2.15 -8.13 34.99
CA ILE A 168 -2.04 -9.49 35.54
C ILE A 168 -0.67 -9.73 36.18
N GLY A 169 0.37 -9.09 35.62
CA GLY A 169 1.75 -9.24 36.06
C GLY A 169 2.36 -10.59 35.68
N PRO A 170 3.64 -10.82 36.06
CA PRO A 170 4.27 -12.12 35.90
C PRO A 170 3.57 -13.17 36.79
N ALA A 171 3.39 -14.37 36.23
CA ALA A 171 2.93 -15.54 36.97
C ALA A 171 3.99 -16.06 37.95
#